data_AF-M4DIV4-F1
#
_entry.id   AF-M4DIV4-F1
#
_cell.length_a   1.000
_cell.length_b   1.000
_cell.length_c   1.000
_cell.angle_alpha   90.00
_cell.angle_beta   90.00
_cell.angle_gamma   90.00
#
_symmetry.space_group_name_H-M   'P 1'
#
loop_
_entity.id
_entity.type
_entity.pdbx_description
1 polymer ?
#
loop_
_entity_poly.entity_id
_entity_poly.type
_entity_poly.pdbx_seq_one_letter_code
_entity_poly.pdbx_strand_id
1 'polypeptide(L)'
;MESYNVNNSLNIDMEKNQETAFDYSKRSQWLRAAVLGAIDGLVSTASLMMGVGAVKPDFKTMILTGFAGLVAGACSMAIGEFVSVYSQYDIEVAQIKSFRTRCMRLLRLL
;
A
#
# COMPACT_ATOMS: atom_id res chain seq x y z
N MET A 1 -4.47 3.30 51.42
CA MET A 1 -3.17 3.27 50.72
C MET A 1 -3.30 2.36 49.49
N GLU A 2 -4.32 2.61 48.65
CA GLU A 2 -4.76 1.67 47.57
C GLU A 2 -4.96 2.38 46.22
N SER A 3 -4.89 3.72 46.15
CA SER A 3 -5.25 4.51 44.96
C SER A 3 -4.06 4.95 44.10
N TYR A 4 -2.82 4.74 44.58
CA TYR A 4 -1.59 5.09 43.84
C TYR A 4 -1.13 3.98 42.86
N ASN A 5 -1.75 2.79 42.92
CA ASN A 5 -1.39 1.64 42.06
C ASN A 5 -2.31 1.54 40.83
N VAL A 6 -3.60 1.90 40.95
CA VAL A 6 -4.60 1.79 39.87
C VAL A 6 -4.36 2.78 38.72
N ASN A 7 -3.88 3.99 39.02
CA ASN A 7 -3.61 5.00 37.99
C ASN A 7 -2.39 4.66 37.12
N ASN A 8 -1.42 3.93 37.69
CA ASN A 8 -0.22 3.49 36.98
C ASN A 8 -0.52 2.28 36.08
N SER A 9 -1.36 1.34 36.53
CA SER A 9 -1.82 0.22 35.69
C SER A 9 -2.65 0.69 34.49
N LEU A 10 -3.59 1.63 34.66
CA LEU A 10 -4.38 2.18 33.55
C LEU A 10 -3.55 2.97 32.52
N ASN A 11 -2.41 3.56 32.93
CA ASN A 11 -1.49 4.23 32.02
C ASN A 11 -0.64 3.22 31.22
N ILE A 12 -0.21 2.13 31.86
CA ILE A 12 0.52 1.02 31.23
C ILE A 12 -0.36 0.26 30.22
N ASP A 13 -1.65 0.11 30.49
CA ASP A 13 -2.59 -0.58 29.60
C ASP A 13 -2.95 0.24 28.35
N MET A 14 -2.97 1.58 28.44
CA MET A 14 -3.21 2.48 27.29
C MET A 14 -1.98 2.63 26.38
N GLU A 15 -0.77 2.68 26.95
CA GLU A 15 0.46 2.75 26.16
C GLU A 15 0.70 1.44 25.37
N LYS A 16 0.37 0.29 25.98
CA LYS A 16 0.44 -1.03 25.33
C LYS A 16 -0.60 -1.22 24.22
N ASN A 17 -1.75 -0.54 24.30
CA ASN A 17 -2.79 -0.60 23.28
C ASN A 17 -2.37 0.15 22.00
N GLN A 18 -1.62 1.24 22.13
CA GLN A 18 -1.18 2.03 20.97
C GLN A 18 -0.01 1.38 20.21
N GLU A 19 0.88 0.65 20.90
CA GLU A 19 1.93 -0.15 20.27
C GLU A 19 1.37 -1.40 19.56
N THR A 20 0.37 -2.06 20.15
CA THR A 20 -0.28 -3.23 19.54
C THR A 20 -1.23 -2.86 18.39
N ALA A 21 -1.97 -1.75 18.48
CA ALA A 21 -2.89 -1.30 17.43
C ALA A 21 -2.18 -0.95 16.11
N PHE A 22 -0.97 -0.38 16.17
CA PHE A 22 -0.18 -0.05 14.98
C PHE A 22 0.25 -1.30 14.20
N ASP A 23 0.54 -2.39 14.91
CA ASP A 23 0.99 -3.65 14.31
C ASP A 23 -0.15 -4.36 13.55
N TYR A 24 -1.38 -4.30 14.05
CA TYR A 24 -2.54 -4.87 13.34
C TYR A 24 -2.87 -4.14 12.04
N SER A 25 -2.79 -2.81 12.01
CA SER A 25 -3.03 -2.03 10.78
C SER A 25 -1.98 -2.31 9.72
N LYS A 26 -0.70 -2.33 10.11
CA LYS A 26 0.40 -2.68 9.21
C LYS A 26 0.27 -4.13 8.72
N ARG A 27 -0.19 -5.03 9.62
CA ARG A 27 -0.44 -6.44 9.28
C ARG A 27 -1.52 -6.64 8.24
N SER A 28 -2.63 -5.94 8.44
CA SER A 28 -3.77 -5.92 7.53
C SER A 28 -3.40 -5.34 6.16
N GLN A 29 -2.58 -4.28 6.13
CA GLN A 29 -2.14 -3.64 4.89
C GLN A 29 -1.24 -4.55 4.04
N TRP A 30 -0.25 -5.23 4.63
CA TRP A 30 0.57 -6.18 3.85
C TRP A 30 -0.21 -7.41 3.43
N LEU A 31 -1.16 -7.88 4.25
CA LEU A 31 -2.00 -9.01 3.89
C LEU A 31 -2.91 -8.65 2.71
N ARG A 32 -3.49 -7.46 2.72
CA ARG A 32 -4.29 -6.94 1.60
C ARG A 32 -3.43 -6.82 0.32
N ALA A 33 -2.23 -6.25 0.43
CA ALA A 33 -1.32 -6.14 -0.71
C ALA A 33 -0.91 -7.52 -1.26
N ALA A 34 -0.64 -8.49 -0.39
CA ALA A 34 -0.30 -9.86 -0.78
C ALA A 34 -1.47 -10.60 -1.43
N VAL A 35 -2.68 -10.49 -0.88
CA VAL A 35 -3.89 -11.12 -1.44
C VAL A 35 -4.24 -10.51 -2.80
N LEU A 36 -4.23 -9.18 -2.91
CA LEU A 36 -4.50 -8.51 -4.19
C LEU A 36 -3.41 -8.84 -5.22
N GLY A 37 -2.15 -8.86 -4.82
CA GLY A 37 -1.05 -9.26 -5.72
C GLY A 37 -1.15 -10.71 -6.17
N ALA A 38 -1.58 -11.63 -5.30
CA ALA A 38 -1.83 -13.02 -5.67
C ALA A 38 -3.01 -13.16 -6.65
N ILE A 39 -4.10 -12.40 -6.44
CA ILE A 39 -5.28 -12.42 -7.30
C ILE A 39 -4.94 -11.87 -8.70
N ASP A 40 -4.27 -10.72 -8.76
CA ASP A 40 -3.92 -10.07 -10.02
C ASP A 40 -2.85 -10.88 -10.76
N GLY A 41 -1.88 -11.45 -10.03
CA GLY A 41 -0.85 -12.31 -10.60
C GLY A 41 -1.43 -13.59 -11.21
N LEU A 42 -2.34 -14.28 -10.52
CA LEU A 42 -2.97 -15.51 -11.03
C LEU A 42 -3.88 -15.21 -12.23
N VAL A 43 -4.76 -14.21 -12.12
CA VAL A 43 -5.72 -13.87 -13.18
C VAL A 43 -4.99 -13.37 -14.42
N SER A 44 -4.00 -12.49 -14.26
CA SER A 44 -3.24 -11.96 -15.39
C SER A 44 -2.42 -13.03 -16.10
N THR A 45 -1.75 -13.91 -15.35
CA THR A 45 -0.97 -15.01 -15.96
C THR A 45 -1.87 -16.04 -16.62
N ALA A 46 -3.01 -16.39 -16.03
CA ALA A 46 -3.99 -17.31 -16.63
C ALA A 46 -4.61 -16.73 -17.91
N SER A 47 -5.01 -15.46 -17.91
CA SER A 47 -5.55 -14.77 -19.08
C SER A 47 -4.50 -14.67 -20.20
N LEU A 48 -3.27 -14.33 -19.86
CA LEU A 48 -2.16 -14.25 -20.82
C LEU A 48 -1.82 -15.62 -21.42
N MET A 49 -1.73 -16.66 -20.58
CA MET A 49 -1.49 -18.03 -21.03
C MET A 49 -2.62 -18.55 -21.92
N MET A 50 -3.88 -18.23 -21.61
CA MET A 50 -5.03 -18.57 -22.44
C MET A 50 -4.96 -17.87 -23.80
N GLY A 51 -4.59 -16.58 -23.84
CA GLY A 51 -4.45 -15.82 -25.09
C GLY A 51 -3.28 -16.30 -25.96
N VAL A 52 -2.12 -16.57 -25.36
CA VAL A 52 -0.94 -17.06 -26.09
C VAL A 52 -1.12 -18.52 -26.52
N GLY A 53 -1.74 -19.35 -25.68
CA GLY A 53 -2.04 -20.75 -26.00
C GLY A 53 -2.99 -20.92 -27.18
N ALA A 54 -3.88 -19.95 -27.43
CA ALA A 54 -4.75 -19.94 -28.60
C ALA A 54 -3.98 -19.75 -29.93
N VAL A 55 -2.82 -19.10 -29.89
CA VAL A 55 -2.00 -18.79 -31.09
C VAL A 55 -0.84 -19.78 -31.26
N LYS A 56 -0.24 -20.23 -30.15
CA LYS A 56 0.87 -21.19 -30.13
C LYS A 56 0.65 -22.23 -29.01
N PRO A 57 0.30 -23.49 -29.35
CA PRO A 57 0.01 -24.54 -28.36
C PRO A 57 1.29 -25.23 -27.82
N ASP A 58 2.42 -24.51 -27.74
CA ASP A 58 3.68 -25.08 -27.28
C ASP A 58 3.89 -24.86 -25.78
N PHE A 59 4.06 -25.95 -25.03
CA PHE A 59 4.21 -25.95 -23.56
C PHE A 59 5.37 -25.07 -23.08
N LYS A 60 6.49 -25.07 -23.82
CA LYS A 60 7.70 -24.34 -23.45
C LYS A 60 7.47 -22.83 -23.56
N THR A 61 6.70 -22.43 -24.56
CA THR A 61 6.29 -21.04 -24.78
C THR A 61 5.30 -20.58 -23.71
N MET A 62 4.38 -21.45 -23.30
CA MET A 62 3.37 -21.15 -22.26
C MET A 62 4.02 -20.85 -20.90
N ILE A 63 4.94 -21.71 -20.44
CA ILE A 63 5.65 -21.53 -19.16
C ILE A 63 6.51 -20.26 -19.17
N LEU A 64 7.25 -20.01 -20.26
CA LEU A 64 8.09 -18.82 -20.39
C LEU A 64 7.25 -17.54 -20.36
N THR A 65 6.12 -17.54 -21.06
CA THR A 65 5.18 -16.41 -21.11
C THR A 65 4.53 -16.16 -19.75
N GLY A 66 4.07 -17.21 -19.07
CA GLY A 66 3.49 -17.09 -17.73
C GLY A 66 4.49 -16.53 -16.72
N PHE A 67 5.72 -17.03 -16.73
CA PHE A 67 6.78 -16.52 -15.85
C PHE A 67 7.14 -15.06 -16.15
N ALA A 68 7.29 -14.71 -17.43
CA ALA A 68 7.54 -13.33 -17.85
C ALA A 68 6.38 -12.39 -17.42
N GLY A 69 5.13 -12.83 -17.58
CA GLY A 69 3.95 -12.08 -17.14
C GLY A 69 3.89 -11.89 -15.62
N LEU A 70 4.29 -12.90 -14.85
CA LEU A 70 4.33 -12.83 -13.38
C LEU A 70 5.39 -11.82 -12.91
N VAL A 71 6.60 -11.89 -13.47
CA VAL A 71 7.68 -10.94 -13.17
C VAL A 71 7.29 -9.52 -13.57
N ALA A 72 6.71 -9.34 -14.76
CA ALA A 72 6.22 -8.03 -15.22
C ALA A 72 5.12 -7.48 -14.30
N GLY A 73 4.17 -8.32 -13.88
CA GLY A 73 3.10 -7.94 -12.95
C GLY A 73 3.62 -7.54 -11.56
N ALA A 74 4.55 -8.31 -11.00
CA ALA A 74 5.18 -8.00 -9.72
C ALA A 74 5.99 -6.69 -9.77
N CYS A 75 6.78 -6.48 -10.83
CA CYS A 75 7.49 -5.21 -11.04
C CYS A 75 6.53 -4.03 -11.16
N SER A 76 5.44 -4.16 -11.91
CA SER A 76 4.43 -3.11 -12.05
C SER A 76 3.79 -2.74 -10.71
N MET A 77 3.47 -3.74 -9.87
CA MET A 77 2.88 -3.50 -8.55
C MET A 77 3.86 -2.82 -7.60
N ALA A 78 5.13 -3.20 -7.61
CA ALA A 78 6.17 -2.54 -6.83
C ALA A 78 6.40 -1.08 -7.28
N ILE A 79 6.44 -0.85 -8.60
CA ILE A 79 6.59 0.49 -9.18
C ILE A 79 5.35 1.34 -8.89
N GLY A 80 4.15 0.75 -8.98
CA GLY A 80 2.87 1.41 -8.70
C GLY A 80 2.78 1.89 -7.26
N GLU A 81 3.20 1.07 -6.29
CA GLU A 81 3.29 1.48 -4.89
C GLU A 81 4.32 2.60 -4.68
N PHE A 82 5.49 2.53 -5.32
CA PHE A 82 6.50 3.60 -5.25
C PHE A 82 5.97 4.93 -5.81
N VAL A 83 5.33 4.89 -6.99
CA VAL A 83 4.75 6.09 -7.62
C VAL A 83 3.57 6.64 -6.82
N SER A 84 2.77 5.76 -6.19
CA SER A 84 1.64 6.14 -5.35
C SER A 84 2.10 6.89 -4.10
N VAL A 85 3.13 6.39 -3.42
CA VAL A 85 3.75 7.07 -2.27
C VAL A 85 4.33 8.42 -2.67
N TYR A 86 5.01 8.49 -3.81
CA TYR A 86 5.56 9.74 -4.33
C TYR A 86 4.45 10.76 -4.66
N SER A 87 3.35 10.31 -5.26
CA SER A 87 2.18 11.16 -5.55
C SER A 87 1.54 11.69 -4.27
N GLN A 88 1.34 10.86 -3.24
CA GLN A 88 0.78 11.33 -1.96
C GLN A 88 1.65 12.41 -1.31
N TYR A 89 2.97 12.25 -1.36
CA TYR A 89 3.91 13.26 -0.88
C TYR A 89 3.81 14.57 -1.69
N ASP A 90 3.73 14.47 -3.01
CA ASP A 90 3.63 15.66 -3.88
C ASP A 90 2.30 16.42 -3.69
N ILE A 91 1.19 15.69 -3.51
CA ILE A 91 -0.11 16.28 -3.20
C ILE A 91 -0.09 16.99 -1.83
N GLU A 92 0.54 16.40 -0.82
CA GLU A 92 0.66 17.00 0.52
C GLU A 92 1.46 18.32 0.46
N VAL A 93 2.60 18.32 -0.23
CA VAL A 93 3.43 19.52 -0.42
C VAL A 93 2.68 20.59 -1.21
N ALA A 94 1.95 20.21 -2.26
CA ALA A 94 1.14 21.12 -3.07
C ALA A 94 -0.02 21.75 -2.25
N GLN A 95 -0.67 20.96 -1.40
CA GLN A 95 -1.72 21.41 -0.49
C GLN A 95 -1.19 22.43 0.52
N ILE A 96 -0.05 22.14 1.17
CA ILE A 96 0.60 23.04 2.13
C ILE A 96 1.00 24.36 1.47
N LYS A 97 1.59 24.32 0.27
CA LYS A 97 2.00 25.51 -0.48
C LYS A 97 0.79 26.38 -0.84
N SER A 98 -0.31 25.77 -1.25
CA SER A 98 -1.56 26.47 -1.59
C SER A 98 -2.23 27.10 -0.37
N PHE A 99 -2.28 26.37 0.76
CA PHE A 99 -2.81 26.89 2.02
C PHE A 99 -1.99 28.09 2.54
N ARG A 100 -0.65 27.97 2.55
CA ARG A 100 0.25 29.07 2.94
C ARG A 100 0.07 30.31 2.07
N THR A 101 -0.11 30.11 0.77
CA THR A 101 -0.36 31.21 -0.18
C THR A 101 -1.70 31.89 0.09
N ARG A 102 -2.76 31.12 0.35
CA ARG A 102 -4.06 31.65 0.76
C ARG A 102 -3.99 32.42 2.09
N CYS A 103 -3.29 31.88 3.08
CA CYS A 103 -3.16 32.49 4.40
C CYS A 103 -2.40 33.84 4.34
N MET A 104 -1.28 33.90 3.59
CA MET A 104 -0.57 35.17 3.35
C MET A 104 -1.41 36.20 2.58
N ARG A 105 -2.25 35.75 1.64
CA ARG A 105 -3.11 36.63 0.85
C ARG A 105 -4.26 37.20 1.68
N LEU A 106 -4.77 36.45 2.65
CA LEU A 106 -5.74 36.93 3.64
C LEU A 106 -5.10 37.91 4.64
N LEU A 107 -3.87 37.64 5.11
CA LEU A 107 -3.16 38.53 6.04
C LEU A 107 -2.75 39.88 5.41
N ARG A 108 -2.61 39.95 4.08
CA ARG A 108 -2.36 41.21 3.35
C ARG A 108 -3.61 42.04 3.09
N LEU A 109 -4.80 41.49 3.31
CA LEU A 109 -6.08 42.16 3.10
C LEU A 109 -6.73 42.61 4.43
N LEU A 110 -6.11 42.29 5.57
CA LEU A 110 -6.49 42.71 6.92
C LEU A 110 -5.50 43.77 7.41
#